data_AF-A0A958C1K1-F1
#
_entry.id   AF-A0A958C1K1-F1
#
_cell.length_a   1.000
_cell.length_b   1.000
_cell.length_c   1.000
_cell.angle_alpha   90.00
_cell.angle_beta   90.00
_cell.angle_gamma   90.00
#
_symmetry.space_group_name_H-M   'P 1'
#
loop_
_entity.id
_entity.type
_entity.pdbx_description
1 polymer ?
#
loop_
_entity_poly.entity_id
_entity_poly.type
_entity_poly.pdbx_seq_one_letter_code
_entity_poly.pdbx_strand_id
1 'polypeptide(L)' 'MPEAHALEYVVVRVVPRPEREEFINAGVILFCRTLRFLDCRISLDEA' A
#
# COMPACT_ATOMS: atom_id res chain seq x y z
N MET A 1 11.86 23.52 -12.20
CA MET A 1 11.36 22.80 -11.02
C MET A 1 10.95 21.42 -11.49
N PRO A 2 11.24 20.32 -10.76
CA PRO A 2 10.75 19.00 -11.15
C PRO A 2 9.23 19.01 -11.23
N GLU A 3 8.68 18.32 -12.23
CA GLU A 3 7.24 18.23 -12.42
C GLU A 3 6.63 17.39 -11.28
N ALA A 4 5.62 17.93 -10.59
CA ALA A 4 4.92 17.20 -9.55
C ALA A 4 3.90 16.25 -10.20
N HIS A 5 4.03 14.95 -9.92
CA HIS A 5 3.05 13.95 -10.35
C HIS A 5 2.13 13.57 -9.19
N ALA A 6 0.83 13.47 -9.45
CA ALA A 6 -0.12 12.95 -8.48
C ALA A 6 0.13 11.45 -8.26
N LEU A 7 0.31 11.08 -6.99
CA LEU A 7 0.50 9.70 -6.55
C LEU A 7 -0.69 9.31 -5.67
N GLU A 8 -1.33 8.20 -6.03
CA GLU A 8 -2.40 7.59 -5.25
C GLU A 8 -1.86 6.30 -4.62
N TYR A 9 -2.16 6.08 -3.35
CA TYR A 9 -1.75 4.86 -2.66
C TYR A 9 -2.87 4.28 -1.82
N VAL A 10 -2.84 2.96 -1.65
CA VAL A 10 -3.70 2.24 -0.72
C VAL A 10 -2.86 1.31 0.15
N VAL A 11 -3.22 1.19 1.42
CA VAL A 11 -2.60 0.24 2.35
C VAL A 11 -3.36 -1.08 2.27
N VAL A 12 -2.62 -2.16 2.03
CA VAL A 12 -3.14 -3.53 2.10
C VAL A 12 -3.06 -3.99 3.55
N ARG A 13 -4.20 -4.34 4.13
CA ARG A 13 -4.29 -4.86 5.50
C ARG A 13 -4.76 -6.30 5.49
N VAL A 14 -4.08 -7.14 6.24
CA VAL A 14 -4.53 -8.49 6.59
C VAL A 14 -5.32 -8.39 7.88
N VAL A 15 -6.48 -9.03 7.92
CA VAL A 15 -7.37 -9.08 9.09
C VAL A 15 -7.46 -10.56 9.50
N PRO A 16 -6.57 -11.05 10.38
CA PRO A 16 -6.50 -12.48 10.71
C PRO A 16 -7.74 -12.97 11.46
N ARG A 17 -8.29 -12.11 12.33
CA ARG A 17 -9.45 -12.37 13.19
C ARG A 17 -10.37 -11.15 13.21
N PRO A 18 -11.28 -11.02 12.25
CA PRO A 18 -12.18 -9.87 12.13
C PRO A 18 -12.99 -9.59 13.40
N GLU A 19 -13.42 -10.64 14.09
CA GLU A 19 -14.19 -10.59 15.33
C GLU A 19 -13.43 -10.01 16.53
N ARG A 20 -12.09 -9.99 16.45
CA ARG A 20 -11.21 -9.38 17.45
C ARG A 20 -10.72 -8.00 17.05
N GLU A 21 -11.23 -7.48 15.92
CA GLU A 21 -10.81 -6.21 15.33
C GLU A 21 -9.28 -6.13 15.07
N GLU A 22 -8.66 -7.29 14.78
CA GLU A 22 -7.23 -7.39 14.49
C GLU A 22 -6.91 -6.92 13.06
N PHE A 23 -5.80 -6.19 12.89
CA PHE A 23 -5.28 -5.85 11.57
C PHE A 23 -3.75 -5.80 11.56
N ILE A 24 -3.18 -6.16 10.42
CA ILE A 24 -1.74 -6.09 10.14
C ILE A 24 -1.57 -5.36 8.81
N ASN A 25 -0.77 -4.29 8.79
CA ASN A 25 -0.38 -3.67 7.51
C ASN A 25 0.57 -4.64 6.81
N ALA A 26 0.18 -5.12 5.62
CA ALA A 26 0.96 -6.08 4.86
C ALA A 26 1.67 -5.45 3.66
N GLY A 27 1.23 -4.29 3.20
CA GLY A 27 1.85 -3.64 2.06
C GLY A 27 1.14 -2.37 1.60
N VAL A 28 1.64 -1.83 0.49
CA VAL A 28 1.08 -0.66 -0.19
C VAL A 28 1.01 -0.94 -1.69
N ILE A 29 -0.06 -0.47 -2.33
CA ILE A 29 -0.16 -0.35 -3.79
C ILE A 29 -0.01 1.13 -4.12
N LEU A 30 0.86 1.46 -5.05
CA LEU A 30 1.14 2.82 -5.52
C LEU A 30 0.78 2.94 -6.99
N PHE A 31 0.02 3.98 -7.33
CA PHE A 31 -0.45 4.25 -8.67
C PHE A 31 -0.14 5.70 -9.07
N CYS A 32 0.29 5.88 -10.33
CA CYS A 32 0.44 7.19 -10.96
C CYS A 32 0.01 7.12 -12.42
N ARG A 33 -1.07 7.83 -12.78
CA ARG A 33 -1.59 7.85 -14.15
C ARG A 33 -0.61 8.48 -15.14
N THR A 34 -0.02 9.64 -14.80
CA THR A 34 0.86 10.41 -15.71
C THR A 34 2.14 9.66 -16.04
N LEU A 35 2.67 8.92 -15.06
CA LEU A 35 3.86 8.09 -15.24
C LEU A 35 3.56 6.70 -15.79
N ARG A 36 2.29 6.35 -15.99
CA ARG A 36 1.83 4.97 -16.29
C ARG A 36 2.42 3.94 -15.33
N PHE A 37 2.55 4.33 -14.07
CA PHE A 37 3.18 3.53 -13.04
C PHE A 37 2.12 2.84 -12.17
N LEU A 38 2.33 1.55 -11.92
CA LEU A 38 1.58 0.76 -10.97
C LEU A 38 2.55 -0.27 -10.37
N ASP A 39 2.70 -0.26 -9.05
CA ASP A 39 3.53 -1.22 -8.34
C ASP A 39 2.90 -1.55 -6.97
N CYS A 40 3.30 -2.67 -6.39
CA CYS A 40 2.96 -3.05 -5.03
C CYS A 40 4.20 -3.49 -4.26
N ARG A 41 4.23 -3.16 -2.96
CA ARG A 41 5.27 -3.61 -2.05
C ARG A 41 4.64 -4.25 -0.84
N ILE A 42 5.12 -5.45 -0.51
CA ILE A 42 4.74 -6.20 0.68
C ILE A 42 5.89 -6.08 1.66
N SER A 43 5.56 -5.79 2.92
CA SER A 43 6.51 -5.75 4.03
C SER A 43 5.79 -6.25 5.27
N LEU A 44 6.29 -7.34 5.84
CA LEU A 44 5.85 -7.87 7.12
C LEU A 44 7.04 -7.85 8.06
N ASP A 45 6.80 -7.51 9.32
CA ASP A 45 7.84 -7.54 10.34
C ASP A 45 8.30 -8.98 10.57
N GLU A 46 9.61 -9.18 10.68
CA GLU A 46 10.20 -10.45 11.10
C GLU A 46 9.96 -10.65 12.61
N ALA A 47 9.90 -11.93 13.04
CA ALA A 47 9.57 -12.33 14.41
C ALA A 47 10.78 -12.33 15.36
#